data_AF-A0A3D5P1V5-F1
#
_entry.id   AF-A0A3D5P1V5-F1
#
_cell.length_a   1.000
_cell.length_b   1.000
_cell.length_c   1.000
_cell.angle_alpha   90.00
_cell.angle_beta   90.00
_cell.angle_gamma   90.00
#
_symmetry.space_group_name_H-M   'P 1'
#
loop_
_entity.id
_entity.type
_entity.pdbx_description
1 polymer ?
#
loop_
_entity_poly.entity_id
_entity_poly.type
_entity_poly.pdbx_seq_one_letter_code
_entity_poly.pdbx_strand_id
1 'polypeptide(L)'
;MRKLYIFNFHQVTIHLNWIVIFFVFAVQLQATPRFALATGSPCITCHVNPTGGGMRNDYGQSFAIDDLPMQSESAWPAPWPGGQITDWLRVGGDFRVQALNHEGSDSSRKTPLFAMQSDIYGQILLNDHADILFKTGLDPTNTTPEFWINFRPGERDNYFRIGRFLPNYGMRVDDHTAYIRGGNLRLTHGLAREGMPFSPMTAKPTALEVGLYPSRRLQVTASVSNGFIRGLAPGYGFDESLGEKNYTAGISYRTKIAAFKLQVATNIMVENEVTLSGGYWGIGWGDFGYLGEIDWAKNYPSTSITSQAVFQEVSYELRQGVSILARYEYFDPDLANANGALTRWDLGIDLFPASFGEIQLHIRQPVVEQNGNMEASAVEGFIQLHTWF
;
A
#
# COMPACT_ATOMS: atom_id res chain seq x y z
N MET A 1 -13.41 -32.68 6.90
CA MET A 1 -12.91 -33.26 5.63
C MET A 1 -12.30 -32.13 4.82
N ARG A 2 -10.97 -32.03 4.74
CA ARG A 2 -10.26 -30.99 3.99
C ARG A 2 -10.38 -31.26 2.48
N LYS A 3 -11.00 -30.36 1.72
CA LYS A 3 -10.88 -30.37 0.25
C LYS A 3 -9.71 -29.49 -0.14
N LEU A 4 -8.62 -30.12 -0.57
CA LEU A 4 -7.52 -29.49 -1.28
C LEU A 4 -7.99 -29.31 -2.73
N TYR A 5 -8.13 -28.09 -3.22
CA TYR A 5 -8.37 -27.86 -4.65
C TYR A 5 -7.04 -27.98 -5.41
N ILE A 6 -6.84 -29.14 -6.06
CA ILE A 6 -5.73 -29.38 -6.98
C ILE A 6 -6.19 -28.87 -8.36
N PHE A 7 -5.56 -27.80 -8.84
CA PHE A 7 -5.74 -27.30 -10.21
C PHE A 7 -5.21 -28.35 -11.21
N ASN A 8 -6.11 -28.97 -11.98
CA ASN A 8 -5.76 -29.88 -13.07
C ASN A 8 -5.44 -29.05 -14.33
N PHE A 9 -4.16 -28.89 -14.63
CA PHE A 9 -3.68 -28.36 -15.91
C PHE A 9 -3.70 -29.49 -16.95
N HIS A 10 -4.61 -29.43 -17.91
CA HIS A 10 -4.50 -30.16 -19.17
C HIS A 10 -4.87 -29.24 -20.33
N GLN A 11 -3.98 -29.21 -21.33
CA GLN A 11 -4.16 -28.71 -22.70
C GLN A 11 -4.13 -27.19 -22.92
N VAL A 12 -2.92 -26.60 -22.96
CA VAL A 12 -2.63 -25.48 -23.88
C VAL A 12 -1.23 -25.65 -24.45
N THR A 13 -1.14 -26.15 -25.68
CA THR A 13 0.08 -26.25 -26.47
C THR A 13 0.05 -25.14 -27.51
N ILE A 14 0.75 -24.02 -27.30
CA ILE A 14 0.98 -23.00 -28.34
C ILE A 14 2.42 -22.46 -28.25
N HIS A 15 3.24 -22.97 -29.18
CA HIS A 15 4.41 -22.40 -29.86
C HIS A 15 5.35 -21.42 -29.13
N LEU A 16 6.42 -22.01 -28.57
CA LEU A 16 7.78 -21.46 -28.46
C LEU A 16 8.25 -20.93 -29.82
N ASN A 17 8.45 -19.62 -30.02
CA ASN A 17 9.41 -19.08 -31.00
C ASN A 17 9.68 -17.55 -31.01
N TRP A 18 9.34 -16.80 -29.95
CA TRP A 18 9.64 -15.35 -29.89
C TRP A 18 10.64 -14.97 -28.78
N ILE A 19 11.49 -15.91 -28.36
CA ILE A 19 12.41 -15.75 -27.20
C ILE A 19 13.70 -14.98 -27.51
N VAL A 20 13.96 -14.56 -28.75
CA VAL A 20 15.28 -13.99 -29.06
C VAL A 20 15.14 -12.64 -29.74
N ILE A 21 15.84 -11.66 -29.15
CA ILE A 21 16.11 -10.28 -29.60
C ILE A 21 15.10 -9.24 -29.09
N PHE A 22 15.27 -8.82 -27.83
CA PHE A 22 15.42 -7.38 -27.54
C PHE A 22 16.22 -7.21 -26.24
N PHE A 23 17.54 -7.10 -26.40
CA PHE A 23 18.44 -6.63 -25.38
C PHE A 23 18.71 -5.15 -25.71
N VAL A 24 18.63 -4.26 -24.71
CA VAL A 24 19.57 -3.16 -24.39
C VAL A 24 18.89 -1.85 -23.85
N PHE A 25 19.24 -1.51 -22.58
CA PHE A 25 19.19 -0.25 -21.75
C PHE A 25 17.81 0.41 -21.43
N ALA A 26 17.23 0.36 -20.20
CA ALA A 26 17.57 0.88 -18.83
C ALA A 26 17.43 2.44 -18.71
N VAL A 27 16.59 3.08 -17.88
CA VAL A 27 16.47 3.21 -16.38
C VAL A 27 15.23 4.15 -16.06
N GLN A 28 14.19 3.76 -15.29
CA GLN A 28 13.73 4.06 -13.87
C GLN A 28 12.53 5.04 -13.64
N LEU A 29 11.84 4.93 -12.46
CA LEU A 29 10.38 4.68 -12.21
C LEU A 29 9.88 5.02 -10.76
N GLN A 30 8.77 5.76 -10.45
CA GLN A 30 8.40 6.51 -9.19
C GLN A 30 7.98 5.83 -7.82
N ALA A 31 6.96 6.24 -7.02
CA ALA A 31 6.78 5.80 -5.60
C ALA A 31 5.41 5.16 -5.17
N THR A 32 5.33 3.82 -5.27
CA THR A 32 4.38 2.81 -4.76
C THR A 32 5.21 1.53 -4.59
N PRO A 33 4.75 0.46 -3.90
CA PRO A 33 5.56 -0.75 -3.74
C PRO A 33 6.11 -1.31 -5.06
N ARG A 34 5.40 -1.11 -6.18
CA ARG A 34 5.81 -1.54 -7.53
C ARG A 34 7.06 -0.83 -8.01
N PHE A 35 7.20 0.44 -7.64
CA PHE A 35 8.29 1.24 -8.11
C PHE A 35 9.51 1.16 -7.16
N ALA A 36 9.29 0.92 -5.86
CA ALA A 36 10.34 0.45 -4.97
C ALA A 36 10.93 -0.89 -5.45
N LEU A 37 10.08 -1.82 -5.92
CA LEU A 37 10.51 -3.05 -6.59
C LEU A 37 11.28 -2.76 -7.89
N ALA A 38 10.83 -1.79 -8.67
CA ALA A 38 11.49 -1.39 -9.91
C ALA A 38 12.87 -0.73 -9.70
N THR A 39 13.08 0.00 -8.61
CA THR A 39 14.42 0.51 -8.25
C THR A 39 15.26 -0.55 -7.53
N GLY A 40 14.60 -1.50 -6.86
CA GLY A 40 15.23 -2.45 -5.95
C GLY A 40 15.61 -1.80 -4.61
N SER A 41 15.10 -0.60 -4.34
CA SER A 41 15.44 0.21 -3.17
C SER A 41 14.49 -0.04 -2.00
N PRO A 42 14.97 0.06 -0.74
CA PRO A 42 14.08 0.04 0.42
C PRO A 42 13.20 1.30 0.46
N CYS A 43 12.09 1.23 1.20
CA CYS A 43 11.14 2.33 1.33
C CYS A 43 11.76 3.63 1.88
N ILE A 44 12.70 3.51 2.83
CA ILE A 44 13.44 4.65 3.42
C ILE A 44 14.23 5.45 2.38
N THR A 45 14.55 4.87 1.22
CA THR A 45 15.25 5.57 0.16
C THR A 45 14.39 6.67 -0.45
N CYS A 46 13.07 6.49 -0.54
CA CYS A 46 12.18 7.48 -1.16
C CYS A 46 11.33 8.29 -0.15
N HIS A 47 11.09 7.73 1.04
CA HIS A 47 10.19 8.33 2.04
C HIS A 47 10.93 8.76 3.30
N VAL A 48 10.41 9.81 3.94
CA VAL A 48 10.81 10.21 5.30
C VAL A 48 10.44 9.13 6.32
N ASN A 49 9.30 8.47 6.12
CA ASN A 49 8.91 7.27 6.86
C ASN A 49 9.82 6.09 6.45
N PRO A 50 10.63 5.52 7.36
CA PRO A 50 11.53 4.40 7.04
C PRO A 50 10.84 3.15 6.50
N THR A 51 9.58 2.97 6.89
CA THR A 51 8.73 1.85 6.45
C THR A 51 7.92 2.19 5.18
N GLY A 52 8.02 3.41 4.67
CA GLY A 52 7.38 3.86 3.43
C GLY A 52 6.02 4.53 3.62
N GLY A 53 5.56 5.18 2.55
CA GLY A 53 4.30 5.93 2.51
C GLY A 53 4.42 7.35 3.10
N GLY A 54 3.51 8.22 2.67
CA GLY A 54 3.49 9.63 3.06
C GLY A 54 4.62 10.44 2.43
N MET A 55 5.07 11.46 3.17
CA MET A 55 6.06 12.45 2.71
C MET A 55 7.32 11.82 2.07
N ARG A 56 7.70 12.37 0.91
CA ARG A 56 8.90 12.00 0.13
C ARG A 56 10.11 12.79 0.62
N ASN A 57 11.28 12.15 0.63
CA ASN A 57 12.56 12.81 0.88
C ASN A 57 13.15 13.37 -0.43
N ASP A 58 14.36 13.93 -0.41
CA ASP A 58 14.98 14.51 -1.63
C ASP A 58 15.06 13.54 -2.79
N TYR A 59 15.50 12.30 -2.52
CA TYR A 59 15.56 11.29 -3.56
C TYR A 59 14.17 10.99 -4.13
N GLY A 60 13.17 10.81 -3.28
CA GLY A 60 11.79 10.58 -3.70
C GLY A 60 11.20 11.74 -4.51
N GLN A 61 11.64 12.98 -4.25
CA GLN A 61 11.22 14.18 -4.99
C GLN A 61 11.94 14.32 -6.34
N SER A 62 13.26 14.11 -6.40
CA SER A 62 14.00 14.12 -7.68
C SER A 62 13.43 13.10 -8.64
N PHE A 63 13.19 11.90 -8.13
CA PHE A 63 12.53 10.84 -8.86
C PHE A 63 11.09 11.17 -9.27
N ALA A 64 10.41 12.01 -8.48
CA ALA A 64 9.09 12.48 -8.87
C ALA A 64 9.11 13.43 -10.08
N ILE A 65 10.20 14.17 -10.22
CA ILE A 65 10.42 15.17 -11.26
C ILE A 65 10.98 14.54 -12.54
N ASP A 66 11.95 13.63 -12.39
CA ASP A 66 12.81 13.20 -13.48
C ASP A 66 12.40 11.85 -14.08
N ASP A 67 12.07 10.89 -13.22
CA ASP A 67 11.94 9.48 -13.63
C ASP A 67 10.53 9.11 -14.05
N LEU A 68 9.53 9.88 -13.62
CA LEU A 68 8.14 9.48 -13.85
C LEU A 68 7.38 10.16 -14.97
N PRO A 69 7.47 11.49 -15.15
CA PRO A 69 6.57 12.13 -16.08
C PRO A 69 6.93 11.81 -17.53
N MET A 70 5.91 11.74 -18.39
CA MET A 70 6.05 11.55 -19.83
C MET A 70 6.87 12.68 -20.49
N GLN A 71 6.81 13.87 -19.89
CA GLN A 71 7.62 15.02 -20.25
C GLN A 71 8.20 15.59 -18.96
N SER A 72 9.53 15.58 -18.85
CA SER A 72 10.23 16.32 -17.80
C SER A 72 9.99 17.81 -18.05
N GLU A 73 9.12 18.42 -17.26
CA GLU A 73 8.92 19.87 -17.31
C GLU A 73 10.06 20.55 -16.55
N SER A 74 11.09 20.99 -17.29
CA SER A 74 11.92 22.14 -16.90
C SER A 74 11.15 23.48 -17.00
N ALA A 75 9.84 23.43 -17.27
CA ALA A 75 8.97 24.56 -17.61
C ALA A 75 8.18 25.14 -16.43
N TRP A 76 8.11 24.45 -15.29
CA TRP A 76 7.66 25.08 -14.03
C TRP A 76 8.82 25.84 -13.38
N PRO A 77 8.58 27.04 -12.79
CA PRO A 77 9.62 27.73 -12.02
C PRO A 77 10.17 26.73 -11.01
N ALA A 78 11.51 26.58 -11.00
CA ALA A 78 12.26 25.51 -10.33
C ALA A 78 11.44 24.89 -9.20
N PRO A 79 10.95 23.64 -9.34
CA PRO A 79 9.98 23.06 -8.41
C PRO A 79 10.45 23.38 -7.01
N TRP A 80 9.62 24.09 -6.25
CA TRP A 80 9.96 24.55 -4.91
C TRP A 80 10.62 23.38 -4.17
N PRO A 81 11.93 23.48 -3.83
CA PRO A 81 12.86 22.35 -3.66
C PRO A 81 12.31 21.17 -2.85
N GLY A 82 11.52 20.31 -3.50
CA GLY A 82 10.74 19.26 -2.83
C GLY A 82 9.99 19.70 -1.58
N GLY A 83 9.51 20.96 -1.54
CA GLY A 83 8.83 21.55 -0.39
C GLY A 83 9.74 22.07 0.74
N GLN A 84 11.06 22.19 0.53
CA GLN A 84 12.00 22.73 1.51
C GLN A 84 11.79 24.25 1.68
N ILE A 85 11.42 24.71 2.89
CA ILE A 85 11.25 26.14 3.22
C ILE A 85 12.57 26.73 3.74
N THR A 86 13.24 26.00 4.63
CA THR A 86 14.54 26.33 5.23
C THR A 86 15.35 25.05 5.37
N ASP A 87 16.63 25.11 5.73
CA ASP A 87 17.46 23.90 5.93
C ASP A 87 16.91 22.91 6.98
N TRP A 88 16.05 23.37 7.89
CA TRP A 88 15.46 22.55 8.95
C TRP A 88 13.95 22.34 8.81
N LEU A 89 13.27 22.96 7.84
CA LEU A 89 11.82 22.82 7.64
C LEU A 89 11.50 22.44 6.20
N ARG A 90 10.79 21.33 6.04
CA ARG A 90 10.18 20.90 4.79
C ARG A 90 8.68 20.70 4.99
N VAL A 91 7.90 21.01 3.98
CA VAL A 91 6.48 20.69 3.93
C VAL A 91 6.18 19.95 2.64
N GLY A 92 5.04 19.27 2.58
CA GLY A 92 4.62 18.59 1.36
C GLY A 92 3.14 18.28 1.42
N GLY A 93 2.61 17.69 0.37
CA GLY A 93 1.22 17.22 0.38
C GLY A 93 0.96 16.12 -0.62
N ASP A 94 -0.11 15.35 -0.39
CA ASP A 94 -0.67 14.38 -1.35
C ASP A 94 -2.19 14.61 -1.45
N PHE A 95 -2.67 14.87 -2.67
CA PHE A 95 -4.07 15.16 -2.94
C PHE A 95 -4.59 14.22 -4.03
N ARG A 96 -5.65 13.48 -3.71
CA ARG A 96 -6.31 12.54 -4.61
C ARG A 96 -7.78 12.83 -4.71
N VAL A 97 -8.26 13.01 -5.93
CA VAL A 97 -9.68 13.17 -6.25
C VAL A 97 -10.08 12.04 -7.19
N GLN A 98 -11.16 11.35 -6.88
CA GLN A 98 -11.63 10.19 -7.63
C GLN A 98 -13.08 10.38 -8.05
N ALA A 99 -13.36 10.06 -9.31
CA ALA A 99 -14.70 9.84 -9.82
C ALA A 99 -14.88 8.33 -10.02
N LEU A 100 -15.92 7.75 -9.42
CA LEU A 100 -16.16 6.30 -9.47
C LEU A 100 -17.56 6.04 -9.99
N ASN A 101 -17.67 5.37 -11.13
CA ASN A 101 -18.92 4.84 -11.64
C ASN A 101 -19.22 3.48 -10.98
N HIS A 102 -20.38 3.37 -10.35
CA HIS A 102 -20.86 2.12 -9.77
C HIS A 102 -22.39 2.02 -9.88
N GLU A 103 -22.94 0.83 -9.65
CA GLU A 103 -24.38 0.64 -9.48
C GLU A 103 -24.77 0.86 -8.02
N GLY A 104 -25.79 1.68 -7.78
CA GLY A 104 -26.33 1.93 -6.45
C GLY A 104 -27.27 0.82 -6.00
N SER A 105 -27.68 0.86 -4.73
CA SER A 105 -28.65 -0.08 -4.15
C SER A 105 -30.04 -0.03 -4.80
N ASP A 106 -30.34 1.03 -5.56
CA ASP A 106 -31.56 1.25 -6.34
C ASP A 106 -31.40 0.80 -7.81
N SER A 107 -30.32 0.06 -8.14
CA SER A 107 -29.93 -0.34 -9.49
C SER A 107 -29.73 0.82 -10.46
N SER A 108 -29.61 2.05 -9.96
CA SER A 108 -29.26 3.20 -10.78
C SER A 108 -27.75 3.38 -10.85
N ARG A 109 -27.24 3.83 -12.00
CA ARG A 109 -25.82 4.18 -12.14
C ARG A 109 -25.51 5.50 -11.47
N LYS A 110 -24.54 5.49 -10.56
CA LYS A 110 -24.07 6.64 -9.80
C LYS A 110 -22.62 6.93 -10.14
N THR A 111 -22.23 8.19 -10.11
CA THR A 111 -20.84 8.62 -10.35
C THR A 111 -20.45 9.71 -9.35
N PRO A 112 -20.27 9.34 -8.06
CA PRO A 112 -19.75 10.28 -7.06
C PRO A 112 -18.35 10.77 -7.44
N LEU A 113 -18.11 12.05 -7.16
CA LEU A 113 -16.80 12.68 -7.14
C LEU A 113 -16.45 12.97 -5.69
N PHE A 114 -15.30 12.49 -5.22
CA PHE A 114 -14.87 12.67 -3.84
C PHE A 114 -13.35 12.80 -3.73
N ALA A 115 -12.91 13.52 -2.71
CA ALA A 115 -11.50 13.53 -2.32
C ALA A 115 -11.21 12.20 -1.60
N MET A 116 -10.33 11.37 -2.19
CA MET A 116 -9.86 10.12 -1.59
C MET A 116 -8.76 10.37 -0.55
N GLN A 117 -7.97 11.44 -0.74
CA GLN A 117 -6.89 11.82 0.15
C GLN A 117 -6.61 13.33 0.01
N SER A 118 -6.35 14.01 1.11
CA SER A 118 -5.89 15.41 1.11
C SER A 118 -4.96 15.64 2.30
N ASP A 119 -3.77 15.05 2.24
CA ASP A 119 -2.81 15.10 3.33
C ASP A 119 -1.84 16.27 3.16
N ILE A 120 -1.51 16.92 4.28
CA ILE A 120 -0.42 17.89 4.39
C ILE A 120 0.62 17.34 5.37
N TYR A 121 1.89 17.50 5.00
CA TYR A 121 3.05 17.09 5.79
C TYR A 121 3.89 18.29 6.23
N GLY A 122 4.46 18.17 7.43
CA GLY A 122 5.54 19.03 7.91
C GLY A 122 6.66 18.17 8.50
N GLN A 123 7.88 18.39 8.04
CA GLN A 123 9.09 17.77 8.58
C GLN A 123 9.99 18.85 9.18
N ILE A 124 10.38 18.65 10.43
CA ILE A 124 11.35 19.47 11.13
C ILE A 124 12.62 18.63 11.34
N LEU A 125 13.71 18.99 10.68
CA LEU A 125 15.02 18.36 10.91
C LEU A 125 15.64 18.98 12.16
N LEU A 126 15.87 18.17 13.18
CA LEU A 126 16.52 18.60 14.42
C LEU A 126 18.05 18.56 14.28
N ASN A 127 18.55 17.53 13.58
CA ASN A 127 19.94 17.32 13.15
C ASN A 127 19.97 16.17 12.12
N ASP A 128 21.17 15.78 11.67
CA ASP A 128 21.37 14.71 10.68
C ASP A 128 20.84 13.33 11.12
N HIS A 129 20.62 13.13 12.42
CA HIS A 129 20.18 11.87 13.01
C HIS A 129 18.78 11.92 13.61
N ALA A 130 18.07 13.06 13.58
CA ALA A 130 16.75 13.17 14.16
C ALA A 130 15.84 14.16 13.44
N ASP A 131 14.60 13.75 13.19
CA ASP A 131 13.57 14.60 12.61
C ASP A 131 12.19 14.33 13.22
N ILE A 132 11.34 15.35 13.18
CA ILE A 132 9.94 15.27 13.57
C ILE A 132 9.11 15.33 12.29
N LEU A 133 8.20 14.38 12.10
CA LEU A 133 7.17 14.46 11.08
C LEU A 133 5.81 14.71 11.70
N PHE A 134 5.04 15.59 11.10
CA PHE A 134 3.61 15.78 11.30
C PHE A 134 2.88 15.57 9.99
N LYS A 135 1.75 14.87 10.03
CA LYS A 135 0.84 14.62 8.92
C LYS A 135 -0.59 14.86 9.39
N THR A 136 -1.35 15.63 8.63
CA THR A 136 -2.78 15.78 8.86
C THR A 136 -3.54 15.65 7.56
N GLY A 137 -4.65 14.91 7.60
CA GLY A 137 -5.65 14.92 6.53
C GLY A 137 -6.50 16.18 6.65
N LEU A 138 -6.89 16.74 5.52
CA LEU A 138 -7.89 17.80 5.40
C LEU A 138 -9.27 17.24 5.05
N ASP A 139 -9.37 15.94 4.76
CA ASP A 139 -10.63 15.30 4.44
C ASP A 139 -11.45 14.99 5.72
N PRO A 140 -12.79 14.99 5.65
CA PRO A 140 -13.65 14.73 6.81
C PRO A 140 -13.58 13.28 7.35
N THR A 141 -12.94 12.38 6.62
CA THR A 141 -12.94 10.92 6.88
C THR A 141 -11.65 10.43 7.54
N ASN A 142 -10.56 11.17 7.40
CA ASN A 142 -9.24 10.93 7.97
C ASN A 142 -8.89 12.07 8.96
N THR A 143 -9.56 12.06 10.11
CA THR A 143 -9.46 13.13 11.11
C THR A 143 -8.36 12.91 12.15
N THR A 144 -7.60 11.81 12.03
CA THR A 144 -6.57 11.48 13.03
C THR A 144 -5.19 11.85 12.52
N PRO A 145 -4.54 12.89 13.08
CA PRO A 145 -3.21 13.27 12.66
C PRO A 145 -2.21 12.17 13.00
N GLU A 146 -1.24 11.98 12.12
CA GLU A 146 -0.07 11.15 12.39
C GLU A 146 1.10 12.08 12.73
N PHE A 147 1.88 11.72 13.72
CA PHE A 147 3.08 12.46 14.06
C PHE A 147 4.09 11.53 14.69
N TRP A 148 5.37 11.75 14.45
CA TRP A 148 6.40 10.96 15.11
C TRP A 148 7.73 11.68 15.11
N ILE A 149 8.60 11.22 15.99
CA ILE A 149 10.01 11.58 16.02
C ILE A 149 10.78 10.36 15.55
N ASN A 150 11.62 10.55 14.55
CA ASN A 150 12.56 9.57 14.05
C ASN A 150 13.95 9.87 14.63
N PHE A 151 14.64 8.82 15.06
CA PHE A 151 16.04 8.83 15.43
C PHE A 151 16.78 7.81 14.57
N ARG A 152 17.89 8.18 13.95
CA ARG A 152 18.70 7.33 13.06
C ARG A 152 20.11 7.16 13.64
N PRO A 153 20.31 6.20 14.57
CA PRO A 153 21.60 6.02 15.23
C PRO A 153 22.64 5.39 14.30
N GLY A 154 23.82 6.02 14.24
CA GLY A 154 24.98 5.52 13.50
C GLY A 154 24.91 5.81 11.99
N GLU A 155 25.76 5.13 11.22
CA GLU A 155 25.93 5.36 9.77
C GLU A 155 25.04 4.46 8.89
N ARG A 156 24.23 3.60 9.49
CA ARG A 156 23.29 2.72 8.76
C ARG A 156 21.89 3.31 8.84
N ASP A 157 21.01 2.86 7.95
CA ASP A 157 19.58 3.20 7.91
C ASP A 157 18.76 2.68 9.11
N ASN A 158 19.42 2.24 10.18
CA ASN A 158 18.76 1.85 11.42
C ASN A 158 17.96 3.04 11.97
N TYR A 159 16.79 2.76 12.52
CA TYR A 159 15.97 3.81 13.08
C TYR A 159 15.20 3.35 14.31
N PHE A 160 14.87 4.35 15.12
CA PHE A 160 13.93 4.28 16.22
C PHE A 160 12.87 5.36 15.98
N ARG A 161 11.60 5.00 16.06
CA ARG A 161 10.47 5.90 15.80
C ARG A 161 9.48 5.82 16.95
N ILE A 162 9.04 6.97 17.44
CA ILE A 162 8.02 7.09 18.49
C ILE A 162 6.99 8.15 18.12
N GLY A 163 5.71 7.85 18.30
CA GLY A 163 4.64 8.79 17.96
C GLY A 163 3.30 8.10 17.73
N ARG A 164 2.48 8.68 16.87
CA ARG A 164 1.19 8.15 16.43
C ARG A 164 1.25 7.84 14.94
N PHE A 165 1.23 6.55 14.60
CA PHE A 165 1.38 6.07 13.22
C PHE A 165 0.79 4.66 13.05
N LEU A 166 0.52 4.27 11.81
CA LEU A 166 0.02 2.94 11.49
C LEU A 166 1.08 1.85 11.77
N PRO A 167 0.74 0.76 12.47
CA PRO A 167 1.66 -0.37 12.64
C PRO A 167 2.19 -0.91 11.30
N ASN A 168 3.46 -1.34 11.27
CA ASN A 168 4.12 -1.79 10.05
C ASN A 168 3.77 -3.25 9.68
N TYR A 169 2.67 -3.43 8.97
CA TYR A 169 2.20 -4.72 8.48
C TYR A 169 1.77 -4.62 7.02
N GLY A 170 2.13 -5.64 6.23
CA GLY A 170 1.72 -5.77 4.83
C GLY A 170 2.35 -4.75 3.89
N MET A 171 2.00 -4.81 2.61
CA MET A 171 2.38 -3.79 1.64
C MET A 171 1.53 -2.51 1.83
N ARG A 172 2.19 -1.36 1.69
CA ARG A 172 1.53 -0.05 1.68
C ARG A 172 1.09 0.32 0.26
N VAL A 173 0.14 -0.45 -0.28
CA VAL A 173 -0.54 -0.08 -1.53
C VAL A 173 -1.34 1.21 -1.34
N ASP A 174 -1.44 2.00 -2.39
CA ASP A 174 -2.11 3.30 -2.43
C ASP A 174 -3.65 3.17 -2.48
N ASP A 175 -4.14 2.07 -3.04
CA ASP A 175 -5.56 1.74 -3.04
C ASP A 175 -6.05 1.31 -1.65
N HIS A 176 -6.72 2.24 -0.96
CA HIS A 176 -7.36 1.99 0.33
C HIS A 176 -8.51 0.97 0.26
N THR A 177 -9.08 0.76 -0.93
CA THR A 177 -10.16 -0.20 -1.16
C THR A 177 -9.65 -1.62 -1.41
N ALA A 178 -8.33 -1.82 -1.40
CA ALA A 178 -7.75 -3.14 -1.52
C ALA A 178 -8.15 -4.04 -0.35
N TYR A 179 -8.35 -5.34 -0.60
CA TYR A 179 -8.82 -6.28 0.42
C TYR A 179 -7.78 -6.58 1.51
N ILE A 180 -6.49 -6.54 1.17
CA ILE A 180 -5.37 -6.55 2.14
C ILE A 180 -5.30 -5.24 2.96
N ARG A 181 -6.08 -4.22 2.59
CA ARG A 181 -6.17 -2.92 3.28
C ARG A 181 -7.47 -2.79 4.06
N GLY A 182 -8.40 -1.95 3.61
CA GLY A 182 -9.67 -1.68 4.30
C GLY A 182 -10.90 -2.25 3.60
N GLY A 183 -10.76 -2.84 2.42
CA GLY A 183 -11.88 -3.34 1.62
C GLY A 183 -12.76 -2.23 1.02
N ASN A 184 -13.91 -2.56 0.44
CA ASN A 184 -14.77 -1.61 -0.29
C ASN A 184 -15.31 -0.42 0.54
N LEU A 185 -14.91 -0.26 1.80
CA LEU A 185 -15.21 0.85 2.70
C LEU A 185 -16.72 1.14 2.78
N ARG A 186 -17.20 2.12 2.00
CA ARG A 186 -18.60 2.58 1.97
C ARG A 186 -19.42 1.99 0.83
N LEU A 187 -18.78 1.30 -0.12
CA LEU A 187 -19.40 0.67 -1.29
C LEU A 187 -19.43 -0.85 -1.11
N THR A 188 -19.96 -1.29 0.02
CA THR A 188 -20.00 -2.71 0.40
C THR A 188 -20.92 -3.50 -0.52
N HIS A 189 -20.53 -4.72 -0.85
CA HIS A 189 -21.32 -5.69 -1.63
C HIS A 189 -22.11 -6.67 -0.75
N GLY A 190 -22.52 -6.21 0.44
CA GLY A 190 -23.46 -6.91 1.32
C GLY A 190 -22.83 -7.65 2.50
N LEU A 191 -21.50 -7.56 2.70
CA LEU A 191 -20.84 -8.18 3.84
C LEU A 191 -20.57 -7.16 4.96
N ALA A 192 -20.54 -7.65 6.20
CA ALA A 192 -20.26 -6.80 7.37
C ALA A 192 -18.85 -6.22 7.36
N ARG A 193 -17.88 -6.94 6.76
CA ARG A 193 -16.52 -6.48 6.47
C ARG A 193 -16.03 -7.10 5.18
N GLU A 194 -15.29 -6.32 4.41
CA GLU A 194 -14.84 -6.67 3.06
C GLU A 194 -13.33 -6.46 2.89
N GLY A 195 -12.58 -6.52 4.00
CA GLY A 195 -11.14 -6.38 3.99
C GLY A 195 -10.52 -6.46 5.39
N MET A 196 -9.19 -6.37 5.39
CA MET A 196 -8.33 -6.35 6.57
C MET A 196 -8.55 -5.06 7.43
N PRO A 197 -7.96 -4.94 8.63
CA PRO A 197 -8.23 -3.80 9.52
C PRO A 197 -7.54 -2.49 9.12
N PHE A 198 -6.84 -2.44 7.98
CA PHE A 198 -6.01 -1.31 7.55
C PHE A 198 -6.81 -0.29 6.72
N SER A 199 -7.89 0.22 7.29
CA SER A 199 -8.72 1.26 6.69
C SER A 199 -8.15 2.67 6.95
N PRO A 200 -8.29 3.62 5.99
CA PRO A 200 -7.97 5.03 6.25
C PRO A 200 -8.82 5.65 7.37
N MET A 201 -10.01 5.09 7.63
CA MET A 201 -10.92 5.51 8.71
C MET A 201 -10.51 4.98 10.09
N THR A 202 -9.59 4.02 10.15
CA THR A 202 -9.08 3.51 11.42
C THR A 202 -8.18 4.56 12.06
N ALA A 203 -8.43 4.87 13.33
CA ALA A 203 -7.59 5.77 14.08
C ALA A 203 -6.18 5.14 14.26
N LYS A 204 -5.14 5.98 14.21
CA LYS A 204 -3.76 5.51 14.34
C LYS A 204 -3.40 5.43 15.82
N PRO A 205 -2.80 4.33 16.30
CA PRO A 205 -2.42 4.19 17.71
C PRO A 205 -1.14 4.97 18.00
N THR A 206 -0.90 5.25 19.28
CA THR A 206 0.44 5.63 19.75
C THR A 206 1.32 4.38 19.72
N ALA A 207 2.50 4.49 19.12
CA ALA A 207 3.38 3.39 18.80
C ALA A 207 4.86 3.77 18.98
N LEU A 208 5.66 2.75 19.26
CA LEU A 208 7.12 2.74 19.25
C LEU A 208 7.56 1.66 18.27
N GLU A 209 8.48 2.00 17.36
CA GLU A 209 9.00 1.08 16.36
C GLU A 209 10.52 1.18 16.28
N VAL A 210 11.17 0.03 16.15
CA VAL A 210 12.59 -0.10 15.85
C VAL A 210 12.72 -0.80 14.51
N GLY A 211 13.56 -0.27 13.63
CA GLY A 211 13.97 -0.93 12.41
C GLY A 211 15.48 -1.03 12.29
N LEU A 212 15.95 -2.22 11.96
CA LEU A 212 17.35 -2.53 11.76
C LEU A 212 17.59 -2.89 10.29
N TYR A 213 18.69 -2.39 9.74
CA TYR A 213 19.22 -2.76 8.43
C TYR A 213 20.59 -3.42 8.61
N PRO A 214 20.66 -4.73 8.97
CA PRO A 214 21.91 -5.44 9.11
C PRO A 214 22.75 -5.44 7.82
N SER A 215 22.09 -5.32 6.67
CA SER A 215 22.70 -5.08 5.35
C SER A 215 21.74 -4.25 4.49
N ARG A 216 22.21 -3.75 3.34
CA ARG A 216 21.33 -3.06 2.36
C ARG A 216 20.17 -3.93 1.84
N ARG A 217 20.27 -5.26 2.01
CA ARG A 217 19.31 -6.24 1.51
C ARG A 217 18.28 -6.66 2.55
N LEU A 218 18.62 -6.59 3.83
CA LEU A 218 17.82 -7.14 4.92
C LEU A 218 17.32 -6.01 5.81
N GLN A 219 16.02 -5.99 6.07
CA GLN A 219 15.39 -5.12 7.05
C GLN A 219 14.63 -5.99 8.07
N VAL A 220 14.76 -5.65 9.35
CA VAL A 220 13.98 -6.24 10.44
C VAL A 220 13.28 -5.10 11.16
N THR A 221 11.99 -5.22 11.41
CA THR A 221 11.19 -4.23 12.13
C THR A 221 10.45 -4.88 13.28
N ALA A 222 10.33 -4.17 14.39
CA ALA A 222 9.51 -4.55 15.53
C ALA A 222 8.85 -3.31 16.13
N SER A 223 7.58 -3.39 16.49
CA SER A 223 6.85 -2.31 17.12
C SER A 223 5.91 -2.79 18.21
N VAL A 224 5.63 -1.88 19.13
CA VAL A 224 4.57 -1.99 20.14
C VAL A 224 3.69 -0.74 20.03
N SER A 225 2.38 -0.91 20.05
CA SER A 225 1.43 0.18 20.05
C SER A 225 0.28 -0.08 21.02
N ASN A 226 -0.46 0.98 21.32
CA ASN A 226 -1.81 0.82 21.89
C ASN A 226 -2.71 0.03 20.92
N GLY A 227 -3.88 -0.39 21.39
CA GLY A 227 -4.82 -1.15 20.58
C GLY A 227 -5.15 -0.45 19.26
N PHE A 228 -5.09 -1.19 18.16
CA PHE A 228 -5.31 -0.76 16.79
C PHE A 228 -6.60 -1.34 16.21
N ILE A 229 -6.84 -2.64 16.37
CA ILE A 229 -7.97 -3.35 15.76
C ILE A 229 -9.23 -3.24 16.64
N ARG A 230 -9.09 -3.48 17.94
CA ARG A 230 -10.18 -3.48 18.93
C ARG A 230 -10.16 -2.27 19.86
N GLY A 231 -9.05 -1.53 19.91
CA GLY A 231 -8.72 -0.64 21.04
C GLY A 231 -8.71 0.87 20.80
N LEU A 232 -9.63 1.43 20.02
CA LEU A 232 -9.75 2.90 19.93
C LEU A 232 -11.15 3.36 20.34
N ALA A 233 -11.49 3.12 21.61
CA ALA A 233 -12.51 3.92 22.27
C ALA A 233 -12.00 5.37 22.40
N PRO A 234 -12.85 6.41 22.26
CA PRO A 234 -12.43 7.80 22.48
C PRO A 234 -12.00 8.00 23.94
N GLY A 235 -10.69 7.91 24.19
CA GLY A 235 -10.08 8.00 25.52
C GLY A 235 -8.67 7.44 25.45
N TYR A 236 -7.68 8.32 25.51
CA TYR A 236 -6.25 7.98 25.41
C TYR A 236 -5.89 6.81 26.34
N GLY A 237 -5.15 5.82 25.81
CA GLY A 237 -4.80 4.53 26.42
C GLY A 237 -3.94 4.58 27.69
N PHE A 238 -4.48 5.17 28.76
CA PHE A 238 -3.90 5.19 30.10
C PHE A 238 -4.26 3.96 30.94
N ASP A 239 -5.23 3.15 30.50
CA ASP A 239 -5.74 1.96 31.23
C ASP A 239 -5.51 0.64 30.47
N GLU A 240 -4.61 0.63 29.48
CA GLU A 240 -4.27 -0.58 28.73
C GLU A 240 -3.13 -1.35 29.41
N SER A 241 -3.39 -2.62 29.68
CA SER A 241 -2.39 -3.59 30.13
C SER A 241 -1.46 -4.06 29.00
N LEU A 242 -0.35 -4.73 29.33
CA LEU A 242 0.58 -5.29 28.34
C LEU A 242 -0.06 -6.32 27.40
N GLY A 243 -1.12 -7.00 27.84
CA GLY A 243 -1.87 -7.96 27.02
C GLY A 243 -2.78 -7.32 25.98
N GLU A 244 -3.16 -6.04 26.20
CA GLU A 244 -4.04 -5.27 25.32
C GLU A 244 -3.28 -4.44 24.27
N LYS A 245 -1.95 -4.43 24.36
CA LYS A 245 -1.09 -3.80 23.37
C LYS A 245 -1.08 -4.60 22.07
N ASN A 246 -0.87 -3.88 20.99
CA ASN A 246 -0.60 -4.46 19.68
C ASN A 246 0.92 -4.57 19.48
N TYR A 247 1.39 -5.76 19.12
CA TYR A 247 2.78 -6.04 18.78
C TYR A 247 2.88 -6.38 17.31
N THR A 248 3.82 -5.77 16.59
CA THR A 248 4.06 -6.09 15.18
C THR A 248 5.53 -6.39 14.97
N ALA A 249 5.83 -7.41 14.18
CA ALA A 249 7.20 -7.73 13.76
C ALA A 249 7.21 -8.08 12.27
N GLY A 250 8.29 -7.75 11.60
CA GLY A 250 8.45 -8.04 10.19
C GLY A 250 9.90 -8.15 9.75
N ILE A 251 10.13 -8.95 8.72
CA ILE A 251 11.43 -9.12 8.08
C ILE A 251 11.24 -8.99 6.58
N SER A 252 12.07 -8.19 5.92
CA SER A 252 12.06 -8.04 4.47
C SER A 252 13.46 -8.24 3.89
N TYR A 253 13.54 -8.99 2.78
CA TYR A 253 14.76 -9.25 2.05
C TYR A 253 14.60 -8.82 0.60
N ARG A 254 15.57 -8.06 0.10
CA ARG A 254 15.64 -7.58 -1.29
C ARG A 254 16.96 -8.01 -1.89
N THR A 255 16.93 -8.47 -3.13
CA THR A 255 18.15 -8.83 -3.86
C THR A 255 17.98 -8.59 -5.36
N LYS A 256 19.10 -8.45 -6.05
CA LYS A 256 19.15 -8.46 -7.50
C LYS A 256 19.91 -9.69 -7.96
N ILE A 257 19.30 -10.52 -8.80
CA ILE A 257 19.91 -11.71 -9.40
C ILE A 257 19.80 -11.56 -10.91
N ALA A 258 20.95 -11.38 -11.58
CA ALA A 258 20.99 -11.04 -13.00
C ALA A 258 20.09 -9.83 -13.32
N ALA A 259 19.08 -10.01 -14.17
CA ALA A 259 18.12 -8.98 -14.57
C ALA A 259 16.92 -8.84 -13.60
N PHE A 260 16.77 -9.76 -12.63
CA PHE A 260 15.63 -9.82 -11.73
C PHE A 260 15.90 -9.04 -10.44
N LYS A 261 14.96 -8.18 -10.06
CA LYS A 261 14.87 -7.54 -8.75
C LYS A 261 13.83 -8.32 -7.95
N LEU A 262 14.23 -8.88 -6.82
CA LEU A 262 13.39 -9.75 -6.01
C LEU A 262 13.20 -9.11 -4.64
N GLN A 263 11.97 -9.14 -4.14
CA GLN A 263 11.67 -8.83 -2.76
C GLN A 263 10.77 -9.90 -2.15
N VAL A 264 10.99 -10.17 -0.87
CA VAL A 264 10.11 -11.02 -0.07
C VAL A 264 10.09 -10.48 1.34
N ALA A 265 8.94 -10.54 1.99
CA ALA A 265 8.77 -10.16 3.37
C ALA A 265 7.70 -11.00 4.05
N THR A 266 7.78 -11.04 5.37
CA THR A 266 6.73 -11.60 6.21
C THR A 266 6.53 -10.71 7.43
N ASN A 267 5.28 -10.65 7.88
CA ASN A 267 4.83 -9.83 8.99
C ASN A 267 3.93 -10.66 9.90
N ILE A 268 4.01 -10.39 11.20
CA ILE A 268 3.09 -10.88 12.22
C ILE A 268 2.63 -9.70 13.06
N MET A 269 1.35 -9.67 13.38
CA MET A 269 0.74 -8.70 14.27
C MET A 269 -0.15 -9.45 15.28
N VAL A 270 -0.02 -9.10 16.56
CA VAL A 270 -0.79 -9.72 17.64
C VAL A 270 -1.36 -8.62 18.52
N GLU A 271 -2.67 -8.64 18.72
CA GLU A 271 -3.39 -7.73 19.61
C GLU A 271 -4.48 -8.51 20.35
N ASN A 272 -4.39 -8.60 21.68
CA ASN A 272 -5.28 -9.46 22.46
C ASN A 272 -5.31 -10.90 21.90
N GLU A 273 -6.48 -11.35 21.46
CA GLU A 273 -6.70 -12.66 20.83
C GLU A 273 -6.58 -12.61 19.30
N VAL A 274 -6.44 -11.43 18.71
CA VAL A 274 -6.34 -11.25 17.26
C VAL A 274 -4.90 -11.50 16.82
N THR A 275 -4.71 -12.37 15.84
CA THR A 275 -3.40 -12.61 15.22
C THR A 275 -3.53 -12.45 13.71
N LEU A 276 -2.78 -11.51 13.15
CA LEU A 276 -2.55 -11.37 11.72
C LEU A 276 -1.16 -11.91 11.39
N SER A 277 -1.07 -12.72 10.34
CA SER A 277 0.20 -13.21 9.83
C SER A 277 0.13 -13.32 8.33
N GLY A 278 1.19 -12.92 7.66
CA GLY A 278 1.21 -12.90 6.21
C GLY A 278 2.58 -12.63 5.64
N GLY A 279 2.61 -12.49 4.32
CA GLY A 279 3.82 -12.17 3.61
C GLY A 279 3.52 -11.65 2.22
N TYR A 280 4.47 -10.88 1.72
CA TYR A 280 4.41 -10.30 0.40
C TYR A 280 5.70 -10.53 -0.36
N TRP A 281 5.60 -10.52 -1.69
CA TRP A 281 6.72 -10.74 -2.59
C TRP A 281 6.63 -9.80 -3.78
N GLY A 282 7.75 -9.68 -4.48
CA GLY A 282 7.79 -8.97 -5.74
C GLY A 282 8.92 -9.41 -6.64
N ILE A 283 8.65 -9.39 -7.93
CA ILE A 283 9.58 -9.74 -9.01
C ILE A 283 9.54 -8.61 -10.04
N GLY A 284 10.62 -7.86 -10.15
CA GLY A 284 10.82 -6.84 -11.17
C GLY A 284 11.79 -7.34 -12.22
N TRP A 285 11.47 -7.17 -13.50
CA TRP A 285 12.32 -7.56 -14.63
C TRP A 285 12.09 -6.63 -15.81
N GLY A 286 13.08 -5.79 -16.13
CA GLY A 286 12.89 -4.71 -17.11
C GLY A 286 11.74 -3.80 -16.67
N ASP A 287 10.77 -3.63 -17.56
CA ASP A 287 9.56 -2.81 -17.41
C ASP A 287 8.39 -3.60 -16.77
N PHE A 288 8.61 -4.90 -16.51
CA PHE A 288 7.65 -5.77 -15.85
C PHE A 288 7.83 -5.73 -14.33
N GLY A 289 6.72 -5.63 -13.62
CA GLY A 289 6.62 -5.81 -12.18
C GLY A 289 5.52 -6.80 -11.83
N TYR A 290 5.79 -7.69 -10.90
CA TYR A 290 4.79 -8.53 -10.26
C TYR A 290 4.89 -8.37 -8.75
N LEU A 291 3.77 -8.12 -8.10
CA LEU A 291 3.63 -8.04 -6.65
C LEU A 291 2.57 -9.04 -6.19
N GLY A 292 2.74 -9.58 -5.00
CA GLY A 292 1.71 -10.37 -4.36
C GLY A 292 1.80 -10.30 -2.84
N GLU A 293 0.66 -10.47 -2.18
CA GLU A 293 0.52 -10.52 -0.73
C GLU A 293 -0.56 -11.51 -0.34
N ILE A 294 -0.33 -12.23 0.76
CA ILE A 294 -1.30 -13.14 1.37
C ILE A 294 -1.28 -12.96 2.89
N ASP A 295 -2.47 -12.81 3.45
CA ASP A 295 -2.69 -12.57 4.86
C ASP A 295 -3.74 -13.51 5.43
N TRP A 296 -3.50 -13.95 6.67
CA TRP A 296 -4.49 -14.63 7.49
C TRP A 296 -4.72 -13.81 8.76
N ALA A 297 -5.98 -13.62 9.14
CA ALA A 297 -6.34 -12.98 10.40
C ALA A 297 -7.23 -13.90 11.22
N LYS A 298 -6.71 -14.36 12.37
CA LYS A 298 -7.47 -15.15 13.34
C LYS A 298 -8.20 -14.22 14.30
N ASN A 299 -9.42 -14.59 14.67
CA ASN A 299 -10.30 -13.79 15.53
C ASN A 299 -10.64 -12.40 14.96
N TYR A 300 -10.67 -12.30 13.62
CA TYR A 300 -11.09 -11.15 12.83
C TYR A 300 -11.88 -11.64 11.60
N PRO A 301 -12.99 -10.96 11.22
CA PRO A 301 -13.58 -9.79 11.86
C PRO A 301 -14.35 -10.06 13.17
N SER A 302 -14.56 -11.33 13.53
CA SER A 302 -15.24 -11.77 14.75
C SER A 302 -14.40 -12.79 15.51
N THR A 303 -14.77 -13.12 16.74
CA THR A 303 -14.11 -14.16 17.53
C THR A 303 -14.31 -15.55 16.92
N SER A 304 -13.30 -16.42 17.03
CA SER A 304 -13.31 -17.83 16.61
C SER A 304 -13.43 -18.09 15.10
N ILE A 305 -13.25 -17.06 14.26
CA ILE A 305 -13.17 -17.20 12.79
C ILE A 305 -11.76 -16.86 12.29
N THR A 306 -11.44 -17.28 11.07
CA THR A 306 -10.19 -16.92 10.39
C THR A 306 -10.51 -16.36 9.02
N SER A 307 -10.14 -15.11 8.78
CA SER A 307 -10.26 -14.48 7.47
C SER A 307 -8.97 -14.61 6.66
N GLN A 308 -9.08 -14.51 5.34
CA GLN A 308 -7.95 -14.50 4.41
C GLN A 308 -8.07 -13.33 3.43
N ALA A 309 -6.95 -12.67 3.12
CA ALA A 309 -6.85 -11.73 2.02
C ALA A 309 -5.71 -12.13 1.09
N VAL A 310 -5.90 -11.94 -0.21
CA VAL A 310 -4.88 -12.12 -1.24
C VAL A 310 -4.92 -10.92 -2.17
N PHE A 311 -3.74 -10.40 -2.50
CA PHE A 311 -3.54 -9.35 -3.48
C PHE A 311 -2.49 -9.80 -4.48
N GLN A 312 -2.72 -9.55 -5.76
CA GLN A 312 -1.75 -9.75 -6.83
C GLN A 312 -1.85 -8.58 -7.82
N GLU A 313 -0.70 -8.03 -8.21
CA GLU A 313 -0.60 -6.97 -9.21
C GLU A 313 0.46 -7.34 -10.23
N VAL A 314 0.11 -7.25 -11.50
CA VAL A 314 1.03 -7.27 -12.62
C VAL A 314 1.04 -5.88 -13.24
N SER A 315 2.22 -5.30 -13.38
CA SER A 315 2.43 -4.00 -14.00
C SER A 315 3.39 -4.12 -15.17
N TYR A 316 3.12 -3.38 -16.25
CA TYR A 316 4.03 -3.23 -17.37
C TYR A 316 4.12 -1.76 -17.76
N GLU A 317 5.31 -1.19 -17.68
CA GLU A 317 5.57 0.16 -18.17
C GLU A 317 5.71 0.14 -19.70
N LEU A 318 4.78 0.79 -20.41
CA LEU A 318 4.83 0.86 -21.88
C LEU A 318 5.93 1.82 -22.35
N ARG A 319 6.08 2.92 -21.62
CA ARG A 319 7.07 3.98 -21.78
C ARG A 319 7.03 4.84 -20.53
N GLN A 320 8.04 5.69 -20.35
CA GLN A 320 8.07 6.66 -19.25
C GLN A 320 6.74 7.41 -19.11
N GLY A 321 6.18 7.32 -17.91
CA GLY A 321 4.90 7.94 -17.54
C GLY A 321 3.65 7.27 -18.08
N VAL A 322 3.73 6.07 -18.67
CA VAL A 322 2.55 5.27 -19.09
C VAL A 322 2.73 3.82 -18.66
N SER A 323 1.91 3.37 -17.71
CA SER A 323 1.91 1.99 -17.22
C SER A 323 0.55 1.33 -17.41
N ILE A 324 0.55 0.04 -17.76
CA ILE A 324 -0.66 -0.81 -17.73
C ILE A 324 -0.58 -1.71 -16.51
N LEU A 325 -1.72 -1.92 -15.87
CA LEU A 325 -1.86 -2.75 -14.69
C LEU A 325 -3.00 -3.75 -14.81
N ALA A 326 -2.79 -4.92 -14.24
CA ALA A 326 -3.81 -5.90 -13.96
C ALA A 326 -3.70 -6.34 -12.50
N ARG A 327 -4.80 -6.28 -11.76
CA ARG A 327 -4.86 -6.69 -10.36
C ARG A 327 -5.91 -7.78 -10.17
N TYR A 328 -5.58 -8.69 -9.25
CA TYR A 328 -6.50 -9.70 -8.74
C TYR A 328 -6.49 -9.65 -7.22
N GLU A 329 -7.68 -9.61 -6.64
CA GLU A 329 -7.87 -9.56 -5.20
C GLU A 329 -8.88 -10.62 -4.78
N TYR A 330 -8.64 -11.19 -3.61
CA TYR A 330 -9.54 -12.14 -2.96
C TYR A 330 -9.64 -11.85 -1.46
N PHE A 331 -10.84 -11.95 -0.92
CA PHE A 331 -11.10 -11.84 0.51
C PHE A 331 -12.10 -12.88 0.94
N ASP A 332 -11.79 -13.62 1.99
CA ASP A 332 -12.73 -14.50 2.66
C ASP A 332 -12.86 -14.05 4.12
N PRO A 333 -14.04 -13.58 4.57
CA PRO A 333 -14.24 -13.15 5.94
C PRO A 333 -14.22 -14.33 6.94
N ASP A 334 -14.50 -15.56 6.52
CA ASP A 334 -14.50 -16.75 7.37
C ASP A 334 -14.23 -18.03 6.57
N LEU A 335 -12.98 -18.51 6.60
CA LEU A 335 -12.54 -19.73 5.91
C LEU A 335 -13.30 -21.01 6.31
N ALA A 336 -14.04 -21.01 7.42
CA ALA A 336 -14.89 -22.13 7.82
C ALA A 336 -16.26 -22.11 7.11
N ASN A 337 -16.67 -20.96 6.61
CA ASN A 337 -17.91 -20.75 5.88
C ASN A 337 -17.63 -20.78 4.37
N ALA A 338 -18.49 -21.44 3.60
CA ALA A 338 -18.34 -21.53 2.15
C ALA A 338 -19.04 -20.37 1.40
N ASN A 339 -19.43 -19.32 2.12
CA ASN A 339 -20.18 -18.18 1.58
C ASN A 339 -19.56 -16.88 2.04
N GLY A 340 -19.65 -15.85 1.20
CA GLY A 340 -19.18 -14.50 1.51
C GLY A 340 -17.75 -14.22 1.08
N ALA A 341 -17.13 -15.08 0.27
CA ALA A 341 -15.88 -14.75 -0.38
C ALA A 341 -16.10 -13.64 -1.44
N LEU A 342 -15.15 -12.72 -1.53
CA LEU A 342 -15.10 -11.66 -2.51
C LEU A 342 -13.92 -11.88 -3.44
N THR A 343 -14.12 -11.63 -4.72
CA THR A 343 -13.03 -11.48 -5.68
C THR A 343 -13.19 -10.19 -6.46
N ARG A 344 -12.07 -9.63 -6.92
CA ARG A 344 -12.07 -8.46 -7.78
C ARG A 344 -10.95 -8.58 -8.81
N TRP A 345 -11.34 -8.41 -10.07
CA TRP A 345 -10.40 -8.17 -11.17
C TRP A 345 -10.41 -6.69 -11.49
N ASP A 346 -9.24 -6.11 -11.69
CA ASP A 346 -9.07 -4.71 -12.05
C ASP A 346 -8.04 -4.61 -13.19
N LEU A 347 -8.38 -3.84 -14.22
CA LEU A 347 -7.50 -3.51 -15.34
C LEU A 347 -7.42 -2.00 -15.44
N GLY A 348 -6.20 -1.47 -15.51
CA GLY A 348 -5.99 -0.03 -15.52
C GLY A 348 -4.79 0.46 -16.30
N ILE A 349 -4.79 1.76 -16.53
CA ILE A 349 -3.70 2.53 -17.11
C ILE A 349 -3.39 3.70 -16.20
N ASP A 350 -2.12 3.82 -15.82
CA ASP A 350 -1.60 4.97 -15.08
C ASP A 350 -0.79 5.85 -16.01
N LEU A 351 -1.11 7.15 -15.97
CA LEU A 351 -0.49 8.18 -16.79
C LEU A 351 0.13 9.24 -15.88
N PHE A 352 1.35 9.64 -16.20
CA PHE A 352 2.07 10.71 -15.50
C PHE A 352 2.38 11.81 -16.51
N PRO A 353 1.40 12.66 -16.85
CA PRO A 353 1.55 13.62 -17.94
C PRO A 353 2.64 14.67 -17.69
N ALA A 354 2.85 15.06 -16.42
CA ALA A 354 3.83 16.05 -15.98
C ALA A 354 4.36 15.70 -14.59
N SER A 355 5.46 16.33 -14.16
CA SER A 355 5.99 16.15 -12.80
C SER A 355 4.87 16.42 -11.78
N PHE A 356 4.85 15.67 -10.69
CA PHE A 356 3.86 15.85 -9.60
C PHE A 356 2.40 15.61 -9.98
N GLY A 357 2.13 14.99 -11.14
CA GLY A 357 0.77 14.69 -11.60
C GLY A 357 0.61 13.25 -12.07
N GLU A 358 -0.46 12.61 -11.62
CA GLU A 358 -0.87 11.25 -11.97
C GLU A 358 -2.36 11.22 -12.32
N ILE A 359 -2.67 10.46 -13.37
CA ILE A 359 -4.04 10.14 -13.81
C ILE A 359 -4.15 8.62 -13.89
N GLN A 360 -5.05 8.03 -13.12
CA GLN A 360 -5.33 6.60 -13.16
C GLN A 360 -6.70 6.37 -13.80
N LEU A 361 -6.76 5.44 -14.75
CA LEU A 361 -7.98 5.04 -15.45
C LEU A 361 -8.16 3.52 -15.30
N HIS A 362 -9.17 3.10 -14.55
CA HIS A 362 -9.33 1.69 -14.18
C HIS A 362 -10.77 1.22 -14.38
N ILE A 363 -10.91 -0.06 -14.74
CA ILE A 363 -12.17 -0.78 -14.78
C ILE A 363 -12.02 -2.03 -13.91
N ARG A 364 -12.97 -2.27 -13.01
CA ARG A 364 -12.93 -3.39 -12.10
C ARG A 364 -14.27 -4.09 -11.97
N GLN A 365 -14.23 -5.40 -11.71
CA GLN A 365 -15.38 -6.27 -11.62
C GLN A 365 -15.36 -7.02 -10.29
N PRO A 366 -16.14 -6.58 -9.30
CA PRO A 366 -16.35 -7.33 -8.06
C PRO A 366 -17.25 -8.54 -8.31
N VAL A 367 -16.96 -9.65 -7.63
CA VAL A 367 -17.78 -10.86 -7.63
C VAL A 367 -17.87 -11.36 -6.21
N VAL A 368 -19.09 -11.63 -5.75
CA VAL A 368 -19.40 -12.09 -4.38
C VAL A 368 -19.91 -13.52 -4.43
N GLU A 369 -19.40 -14.37 -3.56
CA GLU A 369 -19.94 -15.71 -3.36
C GLU A 369 -21.17 -15.64 -2.46
N GLN A 370 -22.34 -15.96 -3.02
CA GLN A 370 -23.60 -16.07 -2.30
C GLN A 370 -24.21 -17.46 -2.50
N ASN A 371 -24.51 -18.16 -1.40
CA ASN A 371 -25.13 -19.49 -1.42
C ASN A 371 -24.37 -20.52 -2.29
N GLY A 372 -23.04 -20.47 -2.30
CA GLY A 372 -22.16 -21.32 -3.11
C GLY A 372 -22.12 -20.98 -4.60
N ASN A 373 -22.71 -19.85 -5.02
CA ASN A 373 -22.66 -19.34 -6.38
C ASN A 373 -21.87 -18.03 -6.43
N MET A 374 -21.07 -17.87 -7.49
CA MET A 374 -20.36 -16.62 -7.77
C MET A 374 -21.31 -15.64 -8.47
N GLU A 375 -21.69 -14.57 -7.79
CA GLU A 375 -22.56 -13.53 -8.31
C GLU A 375 -21.73 -12.29 -8.66
N ALA A 376 -21.62 -12.00 -9.97
CA ALA A 376 -20.94 -10.81 -10.44
C ALA A 376 -21.77 -9.57 -10.09
N SER A 377 -21.14 -8.61 -9.40
CA SER A 377 -21.72 -7.29 -9.20
C SER A 377 -21.68 -6.47 -10.49
N ALA A 378 -22.16 -5.24 -10.46
CA ALA A 378 -22.01 -4.34 -11.59
C ALA A 378 -20.53 -4.02 -11.86
N VAL A 379 -20.12 -3.92 -13.14
CA VAL A 379 -18.80 -3.38 -13.50
C VAL A 379 -18.64 -1.98 -12.93
N GLU A 380 -17.51 -1.69 -12.31
CA GLU A 380 -17.14 -0.38 -11.80
C GLU A 380 -16.02 0.21 -12.66
N GLY A 381 -16.01 1.53 -12.80
CA GLY A 381 -14.92 2.22 -13.49
C GLY A 381 -14.57 3.50 -12.75
N PHE A 382 -13.27 3.80 -12.61
CA PHE A 382 -12.85 5.02 -11.95
C PHE A 382 -11.80 5.80 -12.73
N ILE A 383 -11.85 7.11 -12.52
CA ILE A 383 -10.82 8.05 -12.91
C ILE A 383 -10.31 8.70 -11.63
N GLN A 384 -9.01 8.64 -11.40
CA GLN A 384 -8.37 9.29 -10.27
C GLN A 384 -7.35 10.29 -10.75
N LEU A 385 -7.39 11.48 -10.17
CA LEU A 385 -6.35 12.49 -10.29
C LEU A 385 -5.58 12.53 -8.98
N HIS A 386 -4.26 12.44 -9.07
CA HIS A 386 -3.37 12.52 -7.92
C HIS A 386 -2.29 13.55 -8.20
N THR A 387 -2.07 14.44 -7.24
CA THR A 387 -0.98 15.41 -7.26
C THR A 387 -0.32 15.49 -5.89
N TRP A 388 0.98 15.77 -5.87
CA TRP A 388 1.76 15.88 -4.66
C TRP A 388 2.84 16.95 -4.82
N PHE A 389 3.44 17.41 -3.73
CA PHE A 389 4.59 18.31 -3.81
C PHE A 389 5.49 18.17 -2.58
#